data_AF-A0A944IP81-F1
#
_entry.id   AF-A0A944IP81-F1
#
_cell.length_a   1.000
_cell.length_b   1.000
_cell.length_c   1.000
_cell.angle_alpha   90.00
_cell.angle_beta   90.00
_cell.angle_gamma   90.00
#
_symmetry.space_group_name_H-M   'P 1'
#
loop_
_entity.id
_entity.type
_entity.pdbx_description
1 polymer ?
#
loop_
_entity_poly.entity_id
_entity_poly.type
_entity_poly.pdbx_seq_one_letter_code
_entity_poly.pdbx_strand_id
1 'polypeptide(L)'
;MSDWGIALIAAGSAIAGSVVTGWYARSAGLRQAAAARHAGDRQADALLDSVRMTLRAESGHREFALRRQTYAEFLGAAEVRIVAERNGRGQADEDVLLQRALGGVLLEGPPDAADAAQRLVDALRRHERPDEVKRAKLAFVAVAQECCRPR
;
A
#
# COMPACT_ATOMS: atom_id res chain seq x y z
N MET A 1 11.69 -68.50 52.90
CA MET A 1 11.29 -67.08 52.71
C MET A 1 11.14 -66.86 51.22
N SER A 2 9.96 -66.39 50.84
CA SER A 2 9.28 -66.72 49.58
C SER A 2 9.55 -65.73 48.46
N ASP A 3 9.84 -66.25 47.26
CA ASP A 3 9.87 -65.52 45.97
C ASP A 3 8.62 -64.66 45.73
N TRP A 4 7.50 -64.97 46.40
CA TRP A 4 6.27 -64.18 46.43
C TRP A 4 6.43 -62.76 47.00
N GLY A 5 7.33 -62.54 47.97
CA GLY A 5 7.54 -61.21 48.58
C GLY A 5 8.32 -60.26 47.67
N ILE A 6 9.28 -60.79 46.93
CA ILE A 6 10.10 -60.02 45.96
C ILE A 6 9.24 -59.64 44.76
N ALA A 7 8.39 -60.55 44.27
CA ALA A 7 7.46 -60.28 43.17
C ALA A 7 6.45 -59.16 43.51
N LEU A 8 5.94 -59.12 44.74
CA LEU A 8 4.99 -58.09 45.20
C LEU A 8 5.62 -56.69 45.30
N ILE A 9 6.84 -56.61 45.84
CA ILE A 9 7.57 -55.33 45.93
C ILE A 9 7.96 -54.85 44.53
N ALA A 10 8.41 -55.75 43.64
CA ALA A 10 8.74 -55.41 42.26
C ALA A 10 7.51 -54.92 41.47
N ALA A 11 6.36 -55.60 41.59
CA ALA A 11 5.11 -55.18 40.96
C ALA A 11 4.63 -53.82 41.49
N GLY A 12 4.72 -53.57 42.80
CA GLY A 12 4.39 -52.28 43.40
C GLY A 12 5.29 -51.13 42.94
N SER A 13 6.58 -51.42 42.76
CA SER A 13 7.60 -50.45 42.29
C SER A 13 7.35 -50.00 40.84
N ALA A 14 6.93 -50.92 39.97
CA ALA A 14 6.61 -50.63 38.58
C ALA A 14 5.35 -49.77 38.44
N ILE A 15 4.32 -50.02 39.26
CA ILE A 15 3.08 -49.21 39.27
C ILE A 15 3.37 -47.82 39.83
N ALA A 16 4.14 -47.71 40.93
CA ALA A 16 4.52 -46.42 41.48
C ALA A 16 5.39 -45.59 40.50
N GLY A 17 6.37 -46.24 39.85
CA GLY A 17 7.24 -45.59 38.85
C GLY A 17 6.48 -45.11 37.60
N SER A 18 5.50 -45.88 37.13
CA SER A 18 4.68 -45.51 35.96
C SER A 18 3.72 -44.34 36.23
N VAL A 19 3.15 -44.24 37.43
CA VAL A 19 2.30 -43.11 37.83
C VAL A 19 3.13 -41.81 37.94
N VAL A 20 4.29 -41.87 38.58
CA VAL A 20 5.19 -40.72 38.72
C VAL A 20 5.67 -40.24 37.34
N THR A 21 6.08 -41.18 36.48
CA THR A 21 6.52 -40.85 35.11
C THR A 21 5.38 -40.27 34.28
N GLY A 22 4.16 -40.81 34.39
CA GLY A 22 2.97 -40.28 33.72
C GLY A 22 2.56 -38.89 34.18
N TRP A 23 2.69 -38.59 35.48
CA TRP A 23 2.40 -37.25 36.04
C TRP A 23 3.41 -36.19 35.61
N TYR A 24 4.71 -36.54 35.60
CA TYR A 24 5.75 -35.65 35.08
C TYR A 24 5.62 -35.41 33.58
N ALA A 25 5.30 -36.45 32.80
CA ALA A 25 5.03 -36.31 31.36
C ALA A 25 3.81 -35.42 31.09
N ARG A 26 2.73 -35.57 31.87
CA ARG A 26 1.52 -34.74 31.75
C ARG A 26 1.76 -33.28 32.14
N SER A 27 2.47 -33.04 33.23
CA SER A 27 2.78 -31.68 33.69
C SER A 27 3.81 -30.95 32.80
N ALA A 28 4.77 -31.68 32.22
CA ALA A 28 5.68 -31.16 31.21
C ALA A 28 4.94 -30.80 29.90
N GLY A 29 4.02 -31.67 29.44
CA GLY A 29 3.22 -31.42 28.24
C GLY A 29 2.27 -30.22 28.36
N LEU A 30 1.67 -30.00 29.54
CA LEU A 30 0.81 -28.83 29.79
C LEU A 30 1.60 -27.51 29.81
N ARG A 31 2.84 -27.52 30.35
CA ARG A 31 3.73 -26.35 30.33
C ARG A 31 4.27 -26.04 28.94
N GLN A 32 4.61 -27.06 28.14
CA GLN A 32 4.99 -26.90 26.73
C GLN A 32 3.83 -26.40 25.86
N ALA A 33 2.60 -26.86 26.10
CA ALA A 33 1.43 -26.38 25.39
C ALA A 33 1.12 -24.89 25.69
N ALA A 34 1.32 -24.44 26.93
CA ALA A 34 1.17 -23.02 27.30
C ALA A 34 2.27 -22.14 26.70
N ALA A 35 3.53 -22.61 26.73
CA ALA A 35 4.67 -21.90 26.11
C ALA A 35 4.56 -21.83 24.57
N ALA A 36 4.06 -22.89 23.92
CA ALA A 36 3.81 -22.93 22.47
C ALA A 36 2.65 -22.01 22.06
N ARG A 37 1.59 -21.88 22.89
CA ARG A 37 0.50 -20.93 22.65
C ARG A 37 0.98 -19.47 22.76
N HIS A 38 1.77 -19.15 23.79
CA HIS A 38 2.34 -17.80 23.95
C HIS A 38 3.40 -17.42 22.90
N ALA A 39 4.12 -18.40 22.36
CA ALA A 39 4.99 -18.19 21.21
C ALA A 39 4.18 -18.04 19.91
N GLY A 40 3.11 -18.83 19.74
CA GLY A 40 2.20 -18.76 18.60
C GLY A 40 1.42 -17.46 18.51
N ASP A 41 0.93 -16.92 19.64
CA ASP A 41 0.18 -15.66 19.67
C ASP A 41 1.07 -14.47 19.24
N ARG A 42 2.31 -14.41 19.73
CA ARG A 42 3.28 -13.37 19.30
C ARG A 42 3.72 -13.54 17.85
N GLN A 43 3.74 -14.78 17.35
CA GLN A 43 4.04 -15.06 15.96
C GLN A 43 2.88 -14.68 15.03
N ALA A 44 1.63 -14.85 15.49
CA ALA A 44 0.44 -14.37 14.78
C ALA A 44 0.39 -12.84 14.72
N ASP A 45 0.72 -12.13 15.80
CA ASP A 45 0.79 -10.67 15.80
C ASP A 45 1.88 -10.13 14.86
N ALA A 46 3.07 -10.75 14.86
CA ALA A 46 4.15 -10.38 13.95
C ALA A 46 3.78 -10.60 12.47
N LEU A 47 3.05 -11.68 12.17
CA LEU A 47 2.52 -11.94 10.83
C LEU A 47 1.48 -10.90 10.42
N LEU A 48 0.53 -10.57 11.31
CA LEU A 48 -0.47 -9.54 11.04
C LEU A 48 0.16 -8.16 10.81
N ASP A 49 1.18 -7.79 11.58
CA ASP A 49 1.88 -6.52 11.39
C ASP A 49 2.67 -6.48 10.09
N SER A 50 3.34 -7.58 9.70
CA SER A 50 4.01 -7.66 8.40
C SER A 50 3.04 -7.58 7.20
N VAL A 51 1.86 -8.20 7.32
CA VAL A 51 0.80 -8.11 6.30
C VAL A 51 0.24 -6.69 6.25
N ARG A 52 -0.04 -6.04 7.39
CA ARG A 52 -0.48 -4.65 7.45
C ARG A 52 0.56 -3.70 6.85
N MET A 53 1.84 -3.93 7.13
CA MET A 53 2.94 -3.15 6.56
C MET A 53 3.02 -3.31 5.04
N THR A 54 2.91 -4.55 4.55
CA THR A 54 2.88 -4.85 3.11
C THR A 54 1.67 -4.23 2.42
N LEU A 55 0.47 -4.38 2.98
CA LEU A 55 -0.75 -3.78 2.43
C LEU A 55 -0.67 -2.26 2.39
N ARG A 56 -0.12 -1.61 3.43
CA ARG A 56 0.13 -0.15 3.43
C ARG A 56 1.13 0.26 2.35
N ALA A 57 2.22 -0.49 2.20
CA ALA A 57 3.20 -0.25 1.15
C ALA A 57 2.59 -0.42 -0.25
N GLU A 58 1.72 -1.42 -0.47
CA GLU A 58 1.00 -1.59 -1.73
C GLU A 58 -0.04 -0.50 -1.98
N SER A 59 -0.71 -0.02 -0.93
CA SER A 59 -1.71 1.05 -1.02
C SER A 59 -1.05 2.35 -1.49
N GLY A 60 0.09 2.72 -0.90
CA GLY A 60 0.86 3.89 -1.31
C GLY A 60 1.38 3.81 -2.75
N HIS A 61 1.83 2.64 -3.21
CA HIS A 61 2.23 2.45 -4.60
C HIS A 61 1.06 2.58 -5.58
N ARG A 62 -0.13 2.10 -5.21
CA ARG A 62 -1.35 2.22 -6.03
C ARG A 62 -1.82 3.67 -6.14
N GLU A 63 -1.88 4.39 -5.02
CA GLU A 63 -2.23 5.82 -5.01
C GLU A 63 -1.24 6.64 -5.87
N PHE A 64 0.06 6.32 -5.76
CA PHE A 64 1.09 6.94 -6.57
C PHE A 64 0.90 6.69 -8.07
N ALA A 65 0.61 5.45 -8.46
CA ALA A 65 0.41 5.07 -9.85
C ALA A 65 -0.83 5.75 -10.44
N LEU A 66 -1.93 5.80 -9.69
CA LEU A 66 -3.16 6.51 -10.07
C LEU A 66 -2.89 8.00 -10.31
N ARG A 67 -2.22 8.68 -9.37
CA ARG A 67 -1.89 10.11 -9.52
C ARG A 67 -1.03 10.37 -10.75
N ARG A 68 -0.01 9.53 -11.00
CA ARG A 68 0.85 9.64 -12.18
C ARG A 68 0.05 9.46 -13.47
N GLN A 69 -0.91 8.54 -13.49
CA GLN A 69 -1.82 8.37 -14.62
C GLN A 69 -2.67 9.62 -14.85
N THR A 70 -3.32 10.15 -13.79
CA THR A 70 -4.15 11.36 -13.87
C THR A 70 -3.38 12.55 -14.45
N TYR A 71 -2.13 12.76 -14.01
CA TYR A 71 -1.30 13.84 -14.53
C TYR A 71 -0.89 13.64 -15.99
N ALA A 72 -0.63 12.39 -16.39
CA ALA A 72 -0.31 12.06 -17.78
C ALA A 72 -1.51 12.27 -18.71
N GLU A 73 -2.72 11.89 -18.27
CA GLU A 73 -3.96 12.12 -19.02
C GLU A 73 -4.23 13.61 -19.23
N PHE A 74 -4.08 14.42 -18.18
CA PHE A 74 -4.21 15.88 -18.28
C PHE A 74 -3.17 16.50 -19.21
N LEU A 75 -1.89 16.12 -19.08
CA LEU A 75 -0.84 16.64 -19.94
C LEU A 75 -1.06 16.23 -21.40
N GLY A 76 -1.51 15.01 -21.65
CA GLY A 76 -1.88 14.53 -22.99
C GLY A 76 -2.99 15.38 -23.62
N ALA A 77 -4.08 15.64 -22.89
CA ALA A 77 -5.17 16.48 -23.37
C ALA A 77 -4.72 17.94 -23.62
N ALA A 78 -3.87 18.49 -22.75
CA ALA A 78 -3.33 19.82 -22.91
C ALA A 78 -2.43 19.94 -24.15
N GLU A 79 -1.58 18.95 -24.43
CA GLU A 79 -0.72 18.96 -25.62
C GLU A 79 -1.52 18.86 -26.92
N VAL A 80 -2.56 18.02 -26.96
CA VAL A 80 -3.49 17.97 -28.10
C VAL A 80 -4.07 19.35 -28.36
N ARG A 81 -4.55 20.02 -27.30
CA ARG A 81 -5.13 21.36 -27.40
C ARG A 81 -4.11 22.43 -27.85
N ILE A 82 -2.87 22.38 -27.34
CA ILE A 82 -1.76 23.26 -27.76
C ILE A 82 -1.47 23.10 -29.25
N VAL A 83 -1.42 21.85 -29.73
CA VAL A 83 -1.16 21.55 -31.15
C VAL A 83 -2.32 21.99 -32.03
N ALA A 84 -3.56 21.74 -31.61
CA ALA A 84 -4.75 22.17 -32.32
C ALA A 84 -4.81 23.69 -32.48
N GLU A 85 -4.45 24.44 -31.43
CA GLU A 85 -4.41 25.91 -31.44
C GLU A 85 -3.38 26.45 -32.45
N ARG A 86 -2.19 25.85 -32.48
CA ARG A 86 -1.14 26.21 -33.46
C ARG A 86 -1.54 25.94 -34.90
N ASN A 87 -2.35 24.91 -35.12
CA ASN A 87 -2.84 24.51 -36.44
C ASN A 87 -4.15 25.23 -36.82
N GLY A 88 -4.72 26.06 -35.94
CA GLY A 88 -6.01 26.73 -36.15
C GLY A 88 -7.21 25.78 -36.19
N ARG A 89 -7.11 24.59 -35.57
CA ARG A 89 -8.12 23.53 -35.59
C ARG A 89 -8.65 23.16 -34.21
N GLY A 90 -8.94 24.14 -33.35
CA GLY A 90 -9.55 23.86 -32.05
C GLY A 90 -10.92 23.21 -32.22
N GLN A 91 -11.08 21.95 -31.80
CA GLN A 91 -12.36 21.25 -31.81
C GLN A 91 -12.99 21.29 -30.42
N ALA A 92 -14.32 21.45 -30.36
CA ALA A 92 -15.07 21.46 -29.09
C ALA A 92 -14.84 20.19 -28.25
N ASP A 93 -14.60 19.06 -28.90
CA ASP A 93 -14.30 17.79 -28.22
C ASP A 93 -12.97 17.83 -27.45
N GLU A 94 -11.96 18.56 -27.94
CA GLU A 94 -10.67 18.70 -27.27
C GLU A 94 -10.81 19.50 -25.97
N ASP A 95 -11.64 20.55 -25.98
CA ASP A 95 -11.93 21.35 -24.79
C ASP A 95 -12.65 20.51 -23.72
N VAL A 96 -13.60 19.65 -24.12
CA VAL A 96 -14.30 18.74 -23.21
C VAL A 96 -13.33 17.73 -22.58
N LEU A 97 -12.44 17.14 -23.39
CA LEU A 97 -11.42 16.20 -22.90
C LEU A 97 -10.46 16.88 -21.91
N LEU A 98 -10.01 18.10 -22.22
CA LEU A 98 -9.14 18.88 -21.35
C LEU A 98 -9.83 19.24 -20.02
N GLN A 99 -11.10 19.66 -20.05
CA GLN A 99 -11.86 19.94 -18.82
C GLN A 99 -12.08 18.70 -17.97
N ARG A 100 -12.38 17.56 -18.60
CA ARG A 100 -12.52 16.29 -17.88
C ARG A 100 -11.22 15.90 -17.18
N ALA A 101 -10.10 16.01 -17.88
CA ALA A 101 -8.79 15.66 -17.32
C ALA A 101 -8.38 16.63 -16.21
N LEU A 102 -8.71 17.92 -16.33
CA LEU A 102 -8.54 18.90 -15.24
C LEU A 102 -9.32 18.48 -14.00
N GLY A 103 -10.58 18.04 -14.14
CA GLY A 103 -11.37 17.52 -13.02
C GLY A 103 -10.69 16.37 -12.27
N GLY A 104 -9.98 15.50 -12.99
CA GLY A 104 -9.16 14.45 -12.38
C GLY A 104 -8.00 15.02 -11.53
N VAL A 105 -7.28 16.02 -12.05
CA VAL A 105 -6.18 16.67 -11.32
C VAL A 105 -6.68 17.41 -10.07
N LEU A 106 -7.83 18.09 -10.18
CA LEU A 106 -8.43 18.81 -9.05
C LEU A 106 -8.86 17.86 -7.92
N LEU A 107 -9.23 16.62 -8.26
CA LEU A 107 -9.65 15.60 -7.29
C LEU A 107 -8.47 14.89 -6.63
N GLU A 108 -7.47 14.48 -7.42
CA GLU A 108 -6.39 13.57 -7.01
C GLU A 108 -5.08 14.26 -6.64
N GLY A 109 -4.90 15.50 -7.12
CA GLY A 109 -3.67 16.28 -6.95
C GLY A 109 -3.66 17.08 -5.64
N PRO A 110 -2.47 17.34 -5.07
CA PRO A 110 -2.32 18.35 -4.04
C PRO A 110 -2.63 19.75 -4.59
N PRO A 111 -2.89 20.75 -3.72
CA PRO A 111 -3.31 22.09 -4.13
C PRO A 111 -2.41 22.74 -5.18
N ASP A 112 -1.08 22.58 -5.04
CA ASP A 112 -0.12 23.16 -5.98
C ASP A 112 -0.26 22.58 -7.40
N ALA A 113 -0.60 21.30 -7.52
CA ALA A 113 -0.78 20.65 -8.82
C ALA A 113 -2.10 21.09 -9.47
N ALA A 114 -3.16 21.20 -8.67
CA ALA A 114 -4.45 21.74 -9.08
C ALA A 114 -4.31 23.19 -9.59
N ASP A 115 -3.63 24.05 -8.84
CA ASP A 115 -3.37 25.44 -9.22
C ASP A 115 -2.56 25.54 -10.52
N ALA A 116 -1.50 24.74 -10.65
CA ALA A 116 -0.68 24.75 -11.85
C ALA A 116 -1.45 24.25 -13.08
N ALA A 117 -2.30 23.23 -12.92
CA ALA A 117 -3.17 22.73 -13.99
C ALA A 117 -4.22 23.77 -14.40
N GLN A 118 -4.85 24.44 -13.43
CA GLN A 118 -5.81 25.50 -13.70
C GLN A 118 -5.16 26.66 -14.47
N ARG A 119 -3.95 27.09 -14.07
CA ARG A 119 -3.20 28.14 -14.79
C ARG A 119 -2.92 27.76 -16.25
N LEU A 120 -2.58 26.50 -16.53
CA LEU A 120 -2.38 26.03 -17.90
C LEU A 120 -3.66 26.09 -18.72
N VAL A 121 -4.78 25.62 -18.15
CA VAL A 121 -6.10 25.67 -18.80
C VAL A 121 -6.53 27.11 -19.05
N ASP A 122 -6.31 28.01 -18.10
CA ASP A 122 -6.64 29.43 -18.23
C ASP A 122 -5.78 30.10 -19.31
N ALA A 123 -4.48 29.78 -19.39
CA ALA A 123 -3.59 30.29 -20.43
C ALA A 123 -4.04 29.85 -21.83
N LEU A 124 -4.49 28.60 -21.98
CA LEU A 124 -5.05 28.07 -23.23
C LEU A 124 -6.38 28.75 -23.58
N ARG A 125 -7.29 28.89 -22.61
CA ARG A 125 -8.60 29.55 -22.81
C ARG A 125 -8.48 31.02 -23.20
N ARG A 126 -7.48 31.72 -22.67
CA ARG A 126 -7.21 33.13 -22.99
C ARG A 126 -6.39 33.29 -24.27
N HIS A 127 -6.02 32.19 -24.94
CA HIS A 127 -5.13 32.19 -26.10
C HIS A 127 -3.85 33.01 -25.83
N GLU A 128 -3.25 32.80 -24.66
CA GLU A 128 -2.02 33.49 -24.29
C GLU A 128 -0.88 33.16 -25.28
N ARG A 129 0.19 33.97 -25.22
CA ARG A 129 1.33 33.78 -26.12
C ARG A 129 1.91 32.36 -25.94
N PRO A 130 2.45 31.75 -27.01
CA PRO A 130 3.02 30.40 -26.93
C PRO A 130 4.05 30.20 -25.81
N ASP A 131 4.82 31.24 -25.47
CA ASP A 131 5.80 31.21 -24.38
C ASP A 131 5.17 31.21 -22.99
N GLU A 132 4.01 31.85 -22.81
CA GLU A 132 3.23 31.81 -21.56
C GLU A 132 2.61 30.43 -21.36
N VAL A 133 1.98 29.89 -22.41
CA VAL A 133 1.43 28.52 -22.40
C VAL A 133 2.53 27.49 -22.12
N LYS A 134 3.72 27.66 -22.74
CA LYS A 134 4.88 26.81 -22.46
C LYS A 134 5.34 26.94 -21.00
N ARG A 135 5.38 28.15 -20.44
CA ARG A 135 5.73 28.37 -19.03
C ARG A 135 4.73 27.72 -18.08
N ALA A 136 3.43 27.89 -18.32
CA ALA A 136 2.38 27.25 -17.52
C ALA A 136 2.47 25.72 -17.58
N LYS A 137 2.75 25.15 -18.76
CA LYS A 137 2.98 23.71 -18.92
C LYS A 137 4.18 23.23 -18.11
N LEU A 138 5.32 23.94 -18.21
CA LEU A 138 6.53 23.58 -17.47
C LEU A 138 6.32 23.68 -15.95
N ALA A 139 5.56 24.67 -15.48
CA ALA A 139 5.21 24.80 -14.08
C ALA A 139 4.39 23.60 -13.59
N PHE A 140 3.37 23.17 -14.34
CA PHE A 140 2.61 21.96 -14.02
C PHE A 140 3.50 20.71 -14.01
N VAL A 141 4.36 20.52 -15.01
CA VAL A 141 5.27 19.38 -15.09
C VAL A 141 6.23 19.34 -13.88
N ALA A 142 6.76 20.49 -13.46
CA ALA A 142 7.65 20.57 -12.31
C ALA A 142 6.94 20.11 -11.01
N VAL A 143 5.70 20.58 -10.79
CA VAL A 143 4.91 20.17 -9.62
C VAL A 143 4.52 18.68 -9.70
N ALA A 144 4.10 18.22 -10.88
CA ALA A 144 3.74 16.82 -11.11
C ALA A 144 4.93 15.88 -10.83
N GLN A 145 6.14 16.25 -11.25
CA GLN A 145 7.37 15.50 -10.97
C GLN A 145 7.66 15.43 -9.48
N GLU A 146 7.54 16.53 -8.75
CA GLU A 146 7.75 16.55 -7.30
C GLU A 146 6.72 15.65 -6.57
N CYS A 147 5.45 15.74 -6.97
CA CYS A 147 4.37 14.92 -6.43
C CYS A 147 4.51 13.42 -6.75
N CYS A 148 5.26 13.10 -7.80
CA CYS A 148 5.53 11.74 -8.27
C CYS A 148 6.97 11.29 -7.98
N ARG A 149 7.68 11.90 -7.03
CA ARG A 149 8.94 11.33 -6.51
C ARG A 149 8.64 10.32 -5.39
N PRO A 150 9.21 9.10 -5.44
CA PRO A 150 9.15 8.20 -4.29
C PRO A 150 9.91 8.84 -3.12
N ARG A 151 9.29 8.85 -1.94
CA ARG A 151 9.91 9.30 -0.67
C ARG A 151 10.63 8.16 0.02
#